data_AF-A0A7X9RVG9-F1
#
_entry.id   AF-A0A7X9RVG9-F1
#
_cell.length_a   1.000
_cell.length_b   1.000
_cell.length_c   1.000
_cell.angle_alpha   90.00
_cell.angle_beta   90.00
_cell.angle_gamma   90.00
#
_symmetry.space_group_name_H-M   'P 1'
#
loop_
_entity.id
_entity.type
_entity.pdbx_description
1 polymer ?
#
loop_
_entity_poly.entity_id
_entity_poly.type
_entity_poly.pdbx_seq_one_letter_code
_entity_poly.pdbx_strand_id
1 'polypeptide(L)'
;MKLNIWIVLLLLLGCSAEEEWINIPSNSERFFSVEAYLTDNRKIEITVINNILLTDELIVKPVWYADVFVSNNEQEYALKNLTYTRSADNRFINYVSDDDISFEEGTLSLSIDYKDSIFLTAEASVLSPVTLDSVLLYDSQNVGFYFEKGEDTEYYKTLVYVYLKDTMKEVNQIHHIDATQNTLVINETIDELMDADSAYYILSKISKDHYMYERSVRNAILANIEPTVKADTIYSNIQNAKGIFTFMSNDTIKVDLSEIELGERIVISN
;
A
#
# COMPACT_ATOMS: atom_id res chain seq x y z
N MET A 1 -11.97 69.19 -22.84
CA MET A 1 -11.21 67.93 -22.76
C MET A 1 -12.20 66.80 -22.51
N LYS A 2 -12.43 65.92 -23.49
CA LYS A 2 -13.35 64.78 -23.38
C LYS A 2 -12.64 63.67 -22.61
N LEU A 3 -13.09 63.39 -21.39
CA LEU A 3 -12.54 62.33 -20.55
C LEU A 3 -13.06 60.98 -21.07
N ASN A 4 -12.14 60.05 -21.35
CA ASN A 4 -12.39 58.72 -21.90
C ASN A 4 -13.32 57.88 -21.00
N ILE A 5 -14.58 57.73 -21.41
CA ILE A 5 -15.63 56.90 -20.77
C ILE A 5 -15.53 55.41 -21.14
N TRP A 6 -14.39 54.95 -21.70
CA TRP A 6 -14.26 53.57 -22.20
C TRP A 6 -13.49 52.60 -21.28
N ILE A 7 -12.94 53.05 -20.15
CA ILE A 7 -12.14 52.19 -19.25
C ILE A 7 -12.97 51.58 -18.10
N VAL A 8 -14.20 52.05 -17.85
CA VAL A 8 -15.00 51.59 -16.70
C VAL A 8 -15.82 50.32 -16.99
N LEU A 9 -15.95 49.89 -18.26
CA LEU A 9 -16.82 48.76 -18.62
C LEU A 9 -16.14 47.37 -18.55
N LEU A 10 -14.83 47.29 -18.27
CA LEU A 10 -14.09 46.02 -18.24
C LEU A 10 -13.88 45.44 -16.82
N LEU A 11 -14.36 46.12 -15.77
CA LEU A 11 -14.18 45.70 -14.37
C LEU A 11 -15.36 44.90 -13.78
N LEU A 12 -16.40 44.60 -14.57
CA LEU A 12 -17.61 43.91 -14.08
C LEU A 12 -17.83 42.51 -14.66
N LEU A 13 -16.89 41.98 -15.45
CA LEU A 13 -16.88 40.56 -15.81
C LEU A 13 -16.09 39.75 -14.76
N GLY A 14 -16.31 40.04 -13.49
CA GLY A 14 -15.94 39.13 -12.42
C GLY A 14 -16.84 37.91 -12.55
N CYS A 15 -16.27 36.79 -13.00
CA CYS A 15 -16.92 35.49 -12.91
C CYS A 15 -17.12 35.23 -11.41
N SER A 16 -18.33 35.46 -10.90
CA SER A 16 -18.68 34.99 -9.56
C SER A 16 -18.64 33.47 -9.66
N ALA A 17 -17.73 32.84 -8.91
CA ALA A 17 -17.78 31.40 -8.72
C ALA A 17 -19.21 31.08 -8.26
N GLU A 18 -19.95 30.30 -9.06
CA GLU A 18 -21.21 29.73 -8.61
C GLU A 18 -20.90 28.95 -7.33
N GLU A 19 -21.51 29.36 -6.21
CA GLU A 19 -21.43 28.61 -4.96
C GLU A 19 -22.11 27.26 -5.21
N GLU A 20 -21.33 26.27 -5.60
CA GLU A 20 -21.80 24.90 -5.74
C GLU A 20 -21.91 24.31 -4.34
N TRP A 21 -23.15 24.21 -3.85
CA TRP A 21 -23.44 23.54 -2.58
C TRP A 21 -23.14 22.06 -2.73
N ILE A 22 -22.02 21.62 -2.14
CA ILE A 22 -21.67 20.20 -2.10
C ILE A 22 -22.62 19.51 -1.13
N ASN A 23 -23.58 18.77 -1.67
CA ASN A 23 -24.45 17.91 -0.88
C ASN A 23 -23.64 16.70 -0.38
N ILE A 24 -23.24 16.73 0.89
CA ILE A 24 -22.69 15.54 1.55
C ILE A 24 -23.83 14.54 1.70
N PRO A 25 -23.71 13.32 1.16
CA PRO A 25 -24.77 12.31 1.29
C PRO A 25 -25.00 12.00 2.77
N SER A 26 -26.19 12.34 3.29
CA SER A 26 -26.58 12.06 4.67
C SER A 26 -26.84 10.57 4.92
N ASN A 27 -27.11 9.80 3.86
CA ASN A 27 -27.35 8.36 3.87
C ASN A 27 -26.21 7.61 3.17
N SER A 28 -24.99 7.71 3.69
CA SER A 28 -23.90 6.85 3.23
C SER A 28 -24.15 5.42 3.68
N GLU A 29 -24.10 4.47 2.74
CA GLU A 29 -24.25 3.05 3.05
C GLU A 29 -23.11 2.60 3.97
N ARG A 30 -23.47 1.87 5.02
CA ARG A 30 -22.48 1.21 5.88
C ARG A 30 -21.95 -0.01 5.13
N PHE A 31 -20.64 -0.16 5.09
CA PHE A 31 -19.96 -1.30 4.48
C PHE A 31 -18.81 -1.75 5.37
N PHE A 32 -18.36 -3.00 5.18
CA PHE A 32 -17.15 -3.49 5.81
C PHE A 32 -15.92 -3.06 5.02
N SER A 33 -14.91 -2.59 5.74
CA SER A 33 -13.57 -2.37 5.22
C SER A 33 -12.69 -3.53 5.68
N VAL A 34 -12.06 -4.20 4.73
CA VAL A 34 -11.25 -5.39 4.96
C VAL A 34 -9.87 -5.22 4.36
N GLU A 35 -8.82 -5.45 5.14
CA GLU A 35 -7.44 -5.42 4.66
C GLU A 35 -6.72 -6.70 5.07
N ALA A 36 -6.10 -7.35 4.10
CA ALA A 36 -5.33 -8.57 4.28
C ALA A 36 -4.17 -8.58 3.31
N TYR A 37 -2.97 -8.68 3.88
CA TYR A 37 -1.69 -8.59 3.18
C TYR A 37 -0.89 -9.84 3.51
N LEU A 38 -1.16 -10.91 2.76
CA LEU A 38 -0.63 -12.23 3.00
C LEU A 38 0.82 -12.33 2.51
N THR A 39 1.63 -13.07 3.26
CA THR A 39 3.02 -13.36 2.95
C THR A 39 3.29 -14.80 3.35
N ASP A 40 4.12 -15.49 2.59
CA ASP A 40 4.49 -16.88 2.90
C ASP A 40 5.22 -16.99 4.26
N ASN A 41 5.05 -18.13 4.92
CA ASN A 41 5.65 -18.47 6.21
C ASN A 41 5.39 -17.44 7.32
N ARG A 42 4.19 -16.86 7.33
CA ARG A 42 3.72 -15.96 8.40
C ARG A 42 2.27 -16.27 8.76
N LYS A 43 1.87 -15.82 9.94
CA LYS A 43 0.46 -15.79 10.31
C LYS A 43 -0.35 -14.99 9.30
N ILE A 44 -1.54 -15.50 8.99
CA ILE A 44 -2.57 -14.76 8.29
C ILE A 44 -3.09 -13.70 9.25
N GLU A 45 -3.01 -12.42 8.87
CA GLU A 45 -3.50 -11.30 9.66
C GLU A 45 -4.49 -10.50 8.82
N ILE A 46 -5.70 -10.31 9.34
CA ILE A 46 -6.77 -9.59 8.65
C ILE A 46 -7.37 -8.52 9.56
N THR A 47 -7.60 -7.35 8.96
CA THR A 47 -8.39 -6.26 9.50
C THR A 47 -9.79 -6.33 8.93
N VAL A 48 -10.82 -6.32 9.78
CA VAL A 48 -12.23 -6.26 9.40
C VAL A 48 -12.92 -5.22 10.27
N ILE A 49 -13.25 -4.07 9.71
CA ILE A 49 -13.87 -2.95 10.42
C ILE A 49 -15.13 -2.47 9.70
N ASN A 50 -16.02 -1.81 10.43
CA ASN A 50 -17.07 -1.01 9.81
C ASN A 50 -16.47 0.29 9.29
N ASN A 51 -16.92 0.74 8.12
CA ASN A 51 -16.59 2.08 7.66
C ASN A 51 -17.04 3.15 8.67
N ILE A 52 -16.24 4.22 8.76
CA ILE A 52 -16.55 5.39 9.57
C ILE A 52 -17.17 6.43 8.64
N LEU A 53 -18.42 6.79 8.90
CA LEU A 53 -19.11 7.84 8.14
C LEU A 53 -18.55 9.20 8.53
N LEU A 54 -18.64 10.20 7.65
CA LEU A 54 -18.22 11.58 7.95
C LEU A 54 -18.94 12.18 9.18
N THR A 55 -20.13 11.66 9.51
CA THR A 55 -20.95 12.06 10.65
C THR A 55 -20.69 11.25 11.92
N ASP A 56 -19.94 10.14 11.82
CA ASP A 56 -19.62 9.29 12.96
C ASP A 56 -18.39 9.86 13.71
N GLU A 57 -18.24 9.49 14.99
CA GLU A 57 -17.00 9.71 15.72
C GLU A 57 -15.83 8.95 15.06
N LEU A 58 -14.65 9.57 15.05
CA LEU A 58 -13.42 8.98 14.52
C LEU A 58 -12.84 7.95 15.49
N ILE A 59 -13.51 6.79 15.57
CA ILE A 59 -13.12 5.64 16.37
C ILE A 59 -13.09 4.39 15.48
N VAL A 60 -12.12 3.51 15.70
CA VAL A 60 -12.07 2.22 14.99
C VAL A 60 -13.27 1.36 15.44
N LYS A 61 -14.00 0.80 14.47
CA LYS A 61 -15.22 0.00 14.72
C LYS A 61 -15.01 -1.45 14.28
N PRO A 62 -14.24 -2.26 15.04
CA PRO A 62 -13.96 -3.64 14.65
C PRO A 62 -15.23 -4.48 14.55
N VAL A 63 -15.25 -5.37 13.55
CA VAL A 63 -16.30 -6.39 13.42
C VAL A 63 -15.92 -7.57 14.29
N TRP A 64 -16.74 -7.85 15.29
CA TRP A 64 -16.61 -8.99 16.20
C TRP A 64 -17.50 -10.14 15.74
N TYR A 65 -17.11 -11.38 16.03
CA TYR A 65 -17.93 -12.58 15.76
C TYR A 65 -18.27 -12.79 14.28
N ALA A 66 -17.36 -12.44 13.37
CA ALA A 66 -17.43 -12.95 12.01
C ALA A 66 -16.67 -14.28 11.93
N ASP A 67 -17.17 -15.20 11.13
CA ASP A 67 -16.46 -16.43 10.78
C ASP A 67 -15.59 -16.11 9.56
N VAL A 68 -14.27 -16.14 9.75
CA VAL A 68 -13.30 -15.73 8.73
C VAL A 68 -12.44 -16.91 8.34
N PHE A 69 -12.44 -17.23 7.05
CA PHE A 69 -11.69 -18.33 6.48
C PHE A 69 -10.83 -17.83 5.31
N VAL A 70 -9.60 -18.34 5.26
CA VAL A 70 -8.76 -18.25 4.06
C VAL A 70 -8.54 -19.66 3.56
N SER A 71 -8.66 -19.90 2.26
CA SER A 71 -8.36 -21.20 1.67
C SER A 71 -7.28 -21.08 0.59
N ASN A 72 -6.52 -22.16 0.43
CA ASN A 72 -5.53 -22.35 -0.62
C ASN A 72 -5.63 -23.80 -1.09
N ASN A 73 -6.02 -24.00 -2.35
CA ASN A 73 -6.33 -25.32 -2.90
C ASN A 73 -7.38 -26.07 -2.04
N GLU A 74 -7.03 -27.22 -1.46
CA GLU A 74 -7.92 -28.02 -0.60
C GLU A 74 -7.79 -27.68 0.89
N GLN A 75 -6.89 -26.77 1.26
CA GLN A 75 -6.63 -26.39 2.66
C GLN A 75 -7.45 -25.16 3.04
N GLU A 76 -8.03 -25.19 4.24
CA GLU A 76 -8.82 -24.11 4.82
C GLU A 76 -8.24 -23.71 6.18
N TYR A 77 -8.08 -22.39 6.37
CA TYR A 77 -7.51 -21.76 7.55
C TYR A 77 -8.57 -20.89 8.22
N ALA A 78 -9.16 -21.41 9.29
CA ALA A 78 -10.08 -20.63 10.14
C ALA A 78 -9.28 -19.65 11.01
N LEU A 79 -9.68 -18.37 11.00
CA LEU A 79 -9.01 -17.33 11.77
C LEU A 79 -9.71 -17.06 13.10
N LYS A 80 -8.92 -16.81 14.14
CA LYS A 80 -9.41 -16.43 15.46
C LYS A 80 -9.55 -14.92 15.57
N ASN A 81 -10.63 -14.49 16.22
CA ASN A 81 -10.81 -13.09 16.54
C ASN A 81 -9.88 -12.67 17.70
N LEU A 82 -8.72 -12.10 17.36
CA LEU A 82 -7.73 -11.59 18.31
C LEU A 82 -7.34 -10.16 17.89
N THR A 83 -7.50 -9.21 18.80
CA THR A 83 -7.28 -7.79 18.51
C THR A 83 -5.93 -7.30 19.03
N TYR A 84 -5.11 -6.73 18.14
CA TYR A 84 -3.86 -6.05 18.49
C TYR A 84 -3.44 -5.05 17.41
N THR A 85 -2.54 -4.14 17.76
CA THR A 85 -1.83 -3.28 16.80
C THR A 85 -0.45 -3.88 16.56
N ARG A 86 -0.13 -4.18 15.30
CA ARG A 86 1.17 -4.72 14.91
C ARG A 86 2.23 -3.64 15.04
N SER A 87 3.28 -3.89 15.82
CA SER A 87 4.30 -2.87 16.12
C SER A 87 5.15 -2.49 14.91
N ALA A 88 5.29 -3.37 13.93
CA ALA A 88 6.15 -3.14 12.76
C ALA A 88 5.64 -2.01 11.86
N ASP A 89 4.31 -1.88 11.72
CA ASP A 89 3.69 -0.96 10.76
C ASP A 89 2.39 -0.33 11.27
N ASN A 90 2.11 -0.45 12.57
CA ASN A 90 0.95 0.11 13.26
C ASN A 90 -0.41 -0.34 12.70
N ARG A 91 -0.48 -1.46 11.98
CA ARG A 91 -1.75 -1.99 11.46
C ARG A 91 -2.59 -2.59 12.58
N PHE A 92 -3.89 -2.27 12.57
CA PHE A 92 -4.87 -2.83 13.49
C PHE A 92 -5.36 -4.19 12.97
N ILE A 93 -5.11 -5.27 13.71
CA ILE A 93 -5.51 -6.64 13.35
C ILE A 93 -6.62 -7.08 14.29
N ASN A 94 -7.65 -7.76 13.77
CA ASN A 94 -8.71 -8.38 14.58
C ASN A 94 -9.07 -9.82 14.18
N TYR A 95 -8.44 -10.38 13.15
CA TYR A 95 -8.51 -11.81 12.81
C TYR A 95 -7.12 -12.34 12.46
N VAL A 96 -6.75 -13.48 13.06
CA VAL A 96 -5.40 -14.06 12.89
C VAL A 96 -5.41 -15.58 12.86
N SER A 97 -4.49 -16.20 12.11
CA SER A 97 -4.26 -17.66 12.19
C SER A 97 -3.49 -18.04 13.45
N ASP A 98 -3.61 -19.29 13.89
CA ASP A 98 -2.84 -19.80 15.02
C ASP A 98 -1.35 -19.93 14.68
N ASP A 99 -1.09 -20.53 13.52
CA ASP A 99 0.24 -20.90 13.05
C ASP A 99 0.69 -20.02 11.88
N ASP A 100 2.00 -20.02 11.65
CA ASP A 100 2.57 -19.52 10.41
C ASP A 100 2.18 -20.47 9.27
N ILE A 101 1.66 -19.89 8.18
CA ILE A 101 1.14 -20.66 7.06
C ILE A 101 2.12 -20.57 5.89
N SER A 102 2.40 -21.72 5.27
CA SER A 102 3.04 -21.77 3.96
C SER A 102 1.99 -22.05 2.90
N PHE A 103 1.99 -21.26 1.83
CA PHE A 103 1.00 -21.35 0.76
C PHE A 103 1.56 -22.10 -0.43
N GLU A 104 0.76 -23.01 -0.99
CA GLU A 104 1.04 -23.61 -2.28
C GLU A 104 0.73 -22.61 -3.40
N GLU A 105 1.44 -22.73 -4.52
CA GLU A 105 1.10 -21.99 -5.75
C GLU A 105 -0.37 -22.18 -6.11
N GLY A 106 -1.01 -21.09 -6.54
CA GLY A 106 -2.41 -21.10 -6.93
C GLY A 106 -3.19 -19.88 -6.43
N THR A 107 -4.49 -20.07 -6.26
CA THR A 107 -5.41 -19.03 -5.81
C THR A 107 -5.69 -19.19 -4.32
N LEU A 108 -5.69 -18.05 -3.63
CA LEU A 108 -6.18 -17.86 -2.28
C LEU A 108 -7.60 -17.34 -2.36
N SER A 109 -8.49 -17.86 -1.53
CA SER A 109 -9.84 -17.32 -1.39
C SER A 109 -10.09 -16.87 0.05
N LEU A 110 -10.69 -15.70 0.20
CA LEU A 110 -11.20 -15.18 1.47
C LEU A 110 -12.70 -15.41 1.53
N SER A 111 -13.18 -15.86 2.69
CA SER A 111 -14.60 -15.92 3.04
C SER A 111 -14.82 -15.27 4.40
N ILE A 112 -15.79 -14.35 4.49
CA ILE A 112 -16.21 -13.74 5.76
C ILE A 112 -17.73 -13.84 5.86
N ASP A 113 -18.20 -14.60 6.83
CA ASP A 113 -19.60 -14.72 7.21
C ASP A 113 -19.88 -13.93 8.48
N TYR A 114 -20.88 -13.05 8.45
CA TYR A 114 -21.29 -12.29 9.62
C TYR A 114 -22.82 -12.28 9.78
N LYS A 115 -23.27 -12.74 10.96
CA LYS A 115 -24.69 -12.75 11.38
C LYS A 115 -25.63 -13.30 10.31
N ASP A 116 -25.28 -14.46 9.74
CA ASP A 116 -26.10 -15.23 8.78
C ASP A 116 -26.57 -14.46 7.52
N SER A 117 -25.97 -13.31 7.19
CA SER A 117 -26.52 -12.40 6.17
C SER A 117 -25.50 -11.65 5.33
N ILE A 118 -24.29 -11.41 5.85
CA ILE A 118 -23.25 -10.73 5.08
C ILE A 118 -22.15 -11.73 4.76
N PHE A 119 -22.07 -12.07 3.49
CA PHE A 119 -21.05 -12.93 2.91
C PHE A 119 -20.12 -12.07 2.04
N LEU A 120 -18.85 -11.98 2.44
CA LEU A 120 -17.82 -11.32 1.66
C LEU A 120 -16.88 -12.37 1.08
N THR A 121 -16.46 -12.14 -0.15
CA THR A 121 -15.47 -12.98 -0.81
C THR A 121 -14.42 -12.15 -1.51
N ALA A 122 -13.20 -12.67 -1.58
CA ALA A 122 -12.12 -12.12 -2.37
C ALA A 122 -11.19 -13.24 -2.84
N GLU A 123 -10.44 -12.97 -3.90
CA GLU A 123 -9.43 -13.89 -4.42
C GLU A 123 -8.10 -13.16 -4.59
N ALA A 124 -7.00 -13.87 -4.38
CA ALA A 124 -5.66 -13.39 -4.65
C ALA A 124 -4.81 -14.55 -5.18
N SER A 125 -3.81 -14.28 -6.02
CA SER A 125 -2.87 -15.32 -6.46
C SER A 125 -1.63 -15.34 -5.57
N VAL A 126 -1.18 -16.53 -5.20
CA VAL A 126 0.14 -16.74 -4.60
C VAL A 126 1.18 -16.38 -5.65
N LEU A 127 2.16 -15.54 -5.26
CA LEU A 127 3.20 -15.06 -6.17
C LEU A 127 4.48 -15.86 -5.93
N SER A 128 5.21 -16.17 -7.01
CA SER A 128 6.58 -16.67 -6.87
C SER A 128 7.44 -15.74 -6.01
N PRO A 129 8.37 -16.30 -5.21
CA PRO A 129 9.29 -15.51 -4.42
C PRO A 129 10.08 -14.49 -5.26
N VAL A 130 10.40 -13.35 -4.65
CA VAL A 130 11.36 -12.39 -5.19
C VAL A 130 12.69 -12.53 -4.46
N THR A 131 13.79 -12.30 -5.17
CA THR A 131 15.13 -12.24 -4.59
C THR A 131 15.75 -10.92 -4.96
N LEU A 132 16.17 -10.16 -3.95
CA LEU A 132 16.93 -8.93 -4.13
C LEU A 132 18.41 -9.33 -4.18
N ASP A 133 18.95 -9.42 -5.40
CA ASP A 133 20.31 -9.91 -5.61
C ASP A 133 21.37 -8.93 -5.10
N SER A 134 21.14 -7.63 -5.30
CA SER A 134 22.00 -6.59 -4.74
C SER A 134 21.35 -5.21 -4.62
N VAL A 135 21.94 -4.41 -3.73
CA VAL A 135 21.73 -2.96 -3.65
C VAL A 135 22.94 -2.24 -4.23
N LEU A 136 22.68 -1.31 -5.13
CA LEU A 136 23.68 -0.49 -5.81
C LEU A 136 23.67 0.89 -5.19
N LEU A 137 24.79 1.35 -4.63
CA LEU A 137 24.93 2.73 -4.17
C LEU A 137 25.72 3.51 -5.22
N TYR A 138 25.06 4.46 -5.88
CA TYR A 138 25.67 5.26 -6.96
C TYR A 138 26.35 6.52 -6.42
N ASP A 139 25.66 7.20 -5.50
CA ASP A 139 26.14 8.41 -4.85
C ASP A 139 25.46 8.56 -3.47
N SER A 140 25.52 9.76 -2.90
CA SER A 140 25.02 10.03 -1.56
C SER A 140 23.50 9.92 -1.38
N GLN A 141 22.73 9.80 -2.47
CA GLN A 141 21.27 9.76 -2.43
C GLN A 141 20.66 8.71 -3.36
N ASN A 142 21.35 8.34 -4.44
CA ASN A 142 20.80 7.46 -5.46
C ASN A 142 21.18 6.00 -5.21
N VAL A 143 20.15 5.15 -5.12
CA VAL A 143 20.30 3.70 -4.92
C VAL A 143 19.60 2.93 -6.03
N GLY A 144 20.07 1.72 -6.31
CA GLY A 144 19.48 0.80 -7.27
C GLY A 144 19.17 -0.56 -6.63
N PHE A 145 17.95 -1.05 -6.78
CA PHE A 145 17.56 -2.42 -6.43
C PHE A 145 17.76 -3.30 -7.64
N TYR A 146 18.77 -4.17 -7.61
CA TYR A 146 19.10 -5.08 -8.72
C TYR A 146 18.57 -6.48 -8.41
N PHE A 147 17.80 -7.05 -9.33
CA PHE A 147 17.13 -8.34 -9.18
C PHE A 147 16.76 -8.98 -10.52
N GLU A 148 16.44 -10.28 -10.51
CA GLU A 148 15.79 -10.97 -11.62
C GLU A 148 14.25 -10.89 -11.53
N LYS A 149 13.61 -10.41 -12.61
CA LYS A 149 12.16 -10.39 -12.82
C LYS A 149 11.63 -11.81 -12.86
N GLY A 150 10.70 -12.14 -11.97
CA GLY A 150 9.92 -13.37 -12.08
C GLY A 150 8.72 -13.23 -13.01
N GLU A 151 8.14 -14.35 -13.44
CA GLU A 151 7.16 -14.39 -14.55
C GLU A 151 5.75 -13.94 -14.18
N ASP A 152 5.33 -14.10 -12.91
CA ASP A 152 3.90 -14.02 -12.55
C ASP A 152 3.32 -12.60 -12.41
N THR A 153 4.18 -11.57 -12.33
CA THR A 153 3.71 -10.18 -12.17
C THR A 153 4.79 -9.17 -12.56
N GLU A 154 4.33 -8.00 -12.96
CA GLU A 154 5.14 -6.84 -13.33
C GLU A 154 5.11 -5.73 -12.29
N TYR A 155 4.48 -5.99 -11.14
CA TYR A 155 4.26 -5.01 -10.10
C TYR A 155 5.19 -5.25 -8.92
N TYR A 156 5.91 -4.19 -8.54
CA TYR A 156 6.90 -4.22 -7.47
C TYR A 156 6.67 -3.05 -6.52
N LYS A 157 7.13 -3.19 -5.29
CA LYS A 157 7.19 -2.14 -4.30
C LYS A 157 8.58 -2.12 -3.69
N THR A 158 9.17 -0.95 -3.63
CA THR A 158 10.42 -0.69 -2.91
C THR A 158 10.08 -0.02 -1.58
N LEU A 159 10.77 -0.42 -0.54
CA LEU A 159 10.66 0.16 0.79
C LEU A 159 12.05 0.24 1.39
N VAL A 160 12.44 1.44 1.83
CA VAL A 160 13.71 1.68 2.51
C VAL A 160 13.47 2.28 3.87
N TYR A 161 13.98 1.62 4.89
CA TYR A 161 14.11 2.18 6.24
C TYR A 161 15.53 2.68 6.43
N VAL A 162 15.69 3.99 6.59
CA VAL A 162 16.95 4.66 6.85
C VAL A 162 17.01 5.00 8.34
N TYR A 163 17.99 4.44 9.04
CA TYR A 163 18.19 4.65 10.46
C TYR A 163 19.27 5.69 10.68
N LEU A 164 18.85 6.85 11.17
CA LEU A 164 19.70 7.92 11.66
C LEU A 164 19.77 7.78 13.18
N LYS A 165 20.80 8.34 13.80
CA LYS A 165 21.10 8.21 15.24
C LYS A 165 19.87 8.21 16.18
N ASP A 166 18.94 9.14 15.99
CA ASP A 166 17.77 9.31 16.85
C ASP A 166 16.42 9.19 16.10
N THR A 167 16.44 8.90 14.79
CA THR A 167 15.23 8.90 13.95
C THR A 167 15.27 7.81 12.89
N MET A 168 14.10 7.41 12.40
CA MET A 168 13.98 6.53 11.24
C MET A 168 13.18 7.27 10.17
N LYS A 169 13.67 7.19 8.92
CA LYS A 169 12.96 7.65 7.74
C LYS A 169 12.53 6.46 6.90
N GLU A 170 11.34 6.59 6.32
CA GLU A 170 10.77 5.60 5.42
C GLU A 170 10.65 6.22 4.02
N VAL A 171 11.15 5.52 3.01
CA VAL A 171 10.90 5.83 1.60
C VAL A 171 10.23 4.62 0.97
N ASN A 172 9.06 4.81 0.36
CA ASN A 172 8.36 3.74 -0.33
C ASN A 172 7.84 4.19 -1.70
N GLN A 173 7.92 3.30 -2.68
CA GLN A 173 7.39 3.52 -4.02
C GLN A 173 6.80 2.23 -4.60
N ILE A 174 5.81 2.37 -5.48
CA ILE A 174 5.22 1.27 -6.25
C ILE A 174 5.57 1.45 -7.72
N HIS A 175 5.85 0.33 -8.38
CA HIS A 175 6.40 0.27 -9.73
C HIS A 175 5.59 -0.69 -10.59
N HIS A 176 5.33 -0.31 -11.85
CA HIS A 176 4.87 -1.21 -12.90
C HIS A 176 5.97 -1.28 -13.97
N ILE A 177 6.54 -2.47 -14.18
CA ILE A 177 7.70 -2.69 -15.03
C ILE A 177 7.35 -3.62 -16.20
N ASP A 178 6.85 -3.00 -17.27
CA ASP A 178 6.65 -3.63 -18.58
C ASP A 178 7.99 -3.67 -19.36
N ALA A 179 8.95 -4.41 -18.81
CA ALA A 179 10.25 -4.65 -19.42
C ALA A 179 10.33 -6.09 -19.95
N THR A 180 10.92 -6.23 -21.13
CA THR A 180 11.24 -7.52 -21.76
C THR A 180 12.53 -8.15 -21.24
N GLN A 181 13.30 -7.41 -20.45
CA GLN A 181 14.53 -7.89 -19.84
C GLN A 181 14.23 -8.61 -18.54
N ASN A 182 14.93 -9.73 -18.30
CA ASN A 182 14.80 -10.49 -17.06
C ASN A 182 15.56 -9.80 -15.91
N THR A 183 16.70 -9.17 -16.18
CA THR A 183 17.46 -8.45 -15.15
C THR A 183 17.00 -7.01 -15.07
N LEU A 184 16.63 -6.55 -13.87
CA LEU A 184 16.09 -5.21 -13.64
C LEU A 184 16.90 -4.44 -12.62
N VAL A 185 16.83 -3.11 -12.73
CA VAL A 185 17.26 -2.17 -11.69
C VAL A 185 16.16 -1.13 -11.47
N ILE A 186 15.62 -1.06 -10.25
CA ILE A 186 14.75 0.05 -9.83
C ILE A 186 15.62 1.07 -9.11
N ASN A 187 15.67 2.30 -9.61
CA ASN A 187 16.43 3.38 -8.99
C ASN A 187 15.53 4.22 -8.08
N GLU A 188 16.02 4.51 -6.88
CA GLU A 188 15.36 5.36 -5.89
C GLU A 188 16.29 6.49 -5.46
N THR A 189 15.71 7.64 -5.13
CA THR A 189 16.44 8.75 -4.51
C THR A 189 16.03 8.86 -3.05
N ILE A 190 17.01 8.84 -2.16
CA ILE A 190 16.85 8.78 -0.71
C ILE A 190 17.67 9.91 -0.10
N ASP A 191 16.97 10.92 0.44
CA ASP A 191 17.61 12.01 1.15
C ASP A 191 18.29 11.52 2.43
N GLU A 192 19.42 12.15 2.78
CA GLU A 192 20.20 11.85 4.00
C GLU A 192 20.68 10.40 4.11
N LEU A 193 20.76 9.66 3.00
CA LEU A 193 21.23 8.27 3.03
C LEU A 193 22.65 8.17 3.61
N MET A 194 23.56 9.09 3.27
CA MET A 194 24.93 9.06 3.79
C MET A 194 25.10 9.55 5.22
N ASP A 195 24.08 10.22 5.77
CA ASP A 195 24.09 10.63 7.16
C ASP A 195 23.58 9.50 8.08
N ALA A 196 23.08 8.41 7.48
CA ALA A 196 22.49 7.29 8.19
C ALA A 196 23.53 6.29 8.70
N ASP A 197 23.23 5.67 9.84
CA ASP A 197 24.04 4.61 10.41
C ASP A 197 23.81 3.29 9.66
N SER A 198 22.56 3.00 9.30
CA SER A 198 22.21 1.79 8.55
C SER A 198 20.93 1.97 7.74
N ALA A 199 20.75 1.10 6.74
CA ALA A 199 19.53 1.04 5.97
C ALA A 199 19.07 -0.40 5.72
N TYR A 200 17.75 -0.58 5.65
CA TYR A 200 17.11 -1.82 5.21
C TYR A 200 16.44 -1.56 3.87
N TYR A 201 16.83 -2.30 2.85
CA TYR A 201 16.29 -2.23 1.50
C TYR A 201 15.40 -3.43 1.27
N ILE A 202 14.12 -3.18 1.09
CA ILE A 202 13.09 -4.21 0.96
C ILE A 202 12.54 -4.12 -0.46
N LEU A 203 12.65 -5.21 -1.20
CA LEU A 203 11.99 -5.39 -2.49
C LEU A 203 10.81 -6.32 -2.30
N SER A 204 9.63 -5.82 -2.64
CA SER A 204 8.37 -6.56 -2.60
C SER A 204 7.87 -6.81 -4.01
N LYS A 205 7.53 -8.06 -4.33
CA LYS A 205 6.73 -8.42 -5.49
C LYS A 205 5.27 -8.46 -5.05
N ILE A 206 4.43 -7.70 -5.77
CA ILE A 206 3.04 -7.49 -5.38
C ILE A 206 2.09 -7.86 -6.53
N SER A 207 0.83 -8.14 -6.18
CA SER A 207 -0.20 -8.41 -7.18
C SER A 207 -0.63 -7.12 -7.89
N LYS A 208 -1.30 -7.28 -9.04
CA LYS A 208 -1.94 -6.15 -9.72
C LYS A 208 -2.97 -5.45 -8.84
N ASP A 209 -3.76 -6.22 -8.10
CA ASP A 209 -4.81 -5.70 -7.23
C ASP A 209 -4.22 -4.88 -6.08
N HIS A 210 -3.10 -5.33 -5.51
CA HIS A 210 -2.32 -4.56 -4.54
C HIS A 210 -1.89 -3.22 -5.14
N TYR A 211 -1.23 -3.25 -6.31
CA TYR A 211 -0.76 -2.04 -6.99
C TYR A 211 -1.91 -1.05 -7.25
N MET A 212 -3.04 -1.54 -7.77
CA MET A 212 -4.22 -0.71 -8.04
C MET A 212 -4.83 -0.16 -6.75
N TYR A 213 -4.87 -0.94 -5.67
CA TYR A 213 -5.30 -0.51 -4.34
C TYR A 213 -4.44 0.64 -3.82
N GLU A 214 -3.13 0.43 -3.67
CA GLU A 214 -2.22 1.46 -3.13
C GLU A 214 -2.24 2.73 -3.97
N ARG A 215 -2.28 2.61 -5.31
CA ARG A 215 -2.38 3.77 -6.20
C ARG A 215 -3.68 4.55 -5.97
N SER A 216 -4.82 3.86 -5.87
CA SER A 216 -6.11 4.50 -5.63
C SER A 216 -6.19 5.18 -4.26
N VAL A 217 -5.62 4.56 -3.22
CA VAL A 217 -5.50 5.15 -1.87
C VAL A 217 -4.63 6.40 -1.90
N ARG A 218 -3.46 6.33 -2.56
CA ARG A 218 -2.57 7.50 -2.71
C ARG A 218 -3.27 8.65 -3.43
N ASN A 219 -3.96 8.38 -4.52
CA ASN A 219 -4.71 9.39 -5.27
C ASN A 219 -5.84 10.02 -4.43
N ALA A 220 -6.56 9.22 -3.65
CA ALA A 220 -7.60 9.72 -2.75
C ALA A 220 -7.02 10.61 -1.64
N ILE A 221 -5.86 10.27 -1.08
CA ILE A 221 -5.14 11.10 -0.11
C ILE A 221 -4.70 12.42 -0.76
N LEU A 222 -4.08 12.36 -1.94
CA LEU A 222 -3.61 13.55 -2.64
C LEU A 222 -4.76 14.49 -3.01
N ALA A 223 -5.91 13.97 -3.44
CA ALA A 223 -7.10 14.78 -3.72
C ALA A 223 -7.65 15.53 -2.50
N ASN A 224 -7.36 15.07 -1.27
CA ASN A 224 -7.72 15.81 -0.06
C ASN A 224 -6.79 16.99 0.23
N ILE A 225 -5.59 17.01 -0.36
CA ILE A 225 -4.56 18.03 -0.13
C ILE A 225 -4.47 18.99 -1.32
N GLU A 226 -4.61 18.47 -2.54
CA GLU A 226 -4.48 19.20 -3.80
C GLU A 226 -5.84 19.37 -4.49
N PRO A 227 -6.40 20.59 -4.56
CA PRO A 227 -7.74 20.83 -5.12
C PRO A 227 -7.85 20.56 -6.63
N THR A 228 -6.71 20.37 -7.31
CA THR A 228 -6.65 20.05 -8.75
C THR A 228 -6.61 18.55 -9.04
N VAL A 229 -6.39 17.71 -8.02
CA VAL A 229 -6.38 16.26 -8.17
C VAL A 229 -7.79 15.73 -8.01
N LYS A 230 -8.29 15.02 -9.02
CA LYS A 230 -9.60 14.38 -8.94
C LYS A 230 -9.53 13.22 -7.95
N ALA A 231 -10.44 13.22 -6.96
CA ALA A 231 -10.59 12.08 -6.06
C ALA A 231 -10.84 10.80 -6.85
N ASP A 232 -9.97 9.81 -6.62
CA ASP A 232 -10.11 8.48 -7.22
C ASP A 232 -10.98 7.60 -6.33
N THR A 233 -11.73 6.69 -6.93
CA THR A 233 -12.48 5.70 -6.14
C THR A 233 -11.49 4.66 -5.65
N ILE A 234 -11.48 4.42 -4.33
CA ILE A 234 -10.65 3.35 -3.75
C ILE A 234 -10.99 2.02 -4.42
N TYR A 235 -9.99 1.44 -5.08
CA TYR A 235 -10.08 0.13 -5.70
C TYR A 235 -10.38 -0.93 -4.62
N SER A 236 -11.11 -1.98 -4.98
CA SER A 236 -11.40 -3.08 -4.06
C SER A 236 -11.57 -4.38 -4.84
N ASN A 237 -10.91 -5.44 -4.41
CA ASN A 237 -11.12 -6.79 -4.93
C ASN A 237 -12.04 -7.65 -4.04
N ILE A 238 -12.60 -7.05 -2.99
CA ILE A 238 -13.51 -7.71 -2.05
C ILE A 238 -14.95 -7.45 -2.48
N GLN A 239 -15.71 -8.52 -2.71
CA GLN A 239 -17.12 -8.47 -3.04
C GLN A 239 -17.96 -8.12 -1.80
N ASN A 240 -18.99 -7.29 -1.96
CA ASN A 240 -19.88 -6.80 -0.90
C ASN A 240 -19.20 -6.00 0.23
N ALA A 241 -17.94 -5.59 0.04
CA ALA A 241 -17.15 -4.79 0.97
C ALA A 241 -16.18 -3.86 0.22
N LYS A 242 -15.32 -3.16 0.96
CA LYS A 242 -14.22 -2.35 0.42
C LYS A 242 -12.90 -2.78 1.04
N GLY A 243 -11.81 -2.66 0.28
CA GLY A 243 -10.46 -2.89 0.77
C GLY A 243 -9.73 -3.90 -0.10
N ILE A 244 -8.78 -4.61 0.48
CA ILE A 244 -7.84 -5.45 -0.28
C ILE A 244 -7.61 -6.79 0.41
N PHE A 245 -7.68 -7.86 -0.38
CA PHE A 245 -7.15 -9.17 -0.04
C PHE A 245 -6.06 -9.51 -1.06
N THR A 246 -4.81 -9.55 -0.63
CA THR A 246 -3.67 -9.74 -1.53
C THR A 246 -2.58 -10.57 -0.93
N PHE A 247 -1.73 -11.12 -1.80
CA PHE A 247 -0.47 -11.77 -1.45
C PHE A 247 0.71 -10.89 -1.90
N MET A 248 1.81 -10.94 -1.16
CA MET A 248 3.10 -10.36 -1.55
C MET A 248 4.26 -11.27 -1.14
N SER A 249 5.36 -11.19 -1.88
CA SER A 249 6.64 -11.79 -1.51
C SER A 249 7.67 -10.70 -1.36
N ASN A 250 8.53 -10.81 -0.34
CA ASN A 250 9.50 -9.78 0.00
C ASN A 250 10.88 -10.40 0.20
N ASP A 251 11.92 -9.70 -0.22
CA ASP A 251 13.31 -9.94 0.17
C ASP A 251 13.94 -8.66 0.73
N THR A 252 14.99 -8.79 1.54
CA THR A 252 15.57 -7.67 2.28
C THR A 252 17.08 -7.77 2.38
N ILE A 253 17.77 -6.69 1.99
CA ILE A 253 19.19 -6.50 2.27
C ILE A 253 19.34 -5.42 3.34
N LYS A 254 20.13 -5.72 4.39
CA LYS A 254 20.55 -4.74 5.39
C LYS A 254 21.96 -4.26 5.07
N VAL A 255 22.17 -2.96 5.16
CA VAL A 255 23.47 -2.31 4.97
C VAL A 255 23.84 -1.50 6.19
N ASP A 256 25.08 -1.67 6.68
CA ASP A 256 25.72 -0.72 7.59
C ASP A 256 26.41 0.36 6.76
N LEU A 257 25.93 1.60 6.88
CA LEU A 257 26.38 2.72 6.07
C LEU A 257 27.55 3.47 6.74
N SER A 258 27.78 3.24 8.04
CA SER A 258 28.84 3.89 8.80
C SER A 258 30.25 3.47 8.38
N GLU A 259 30.38 2.32 7.70
CA GLU A 259 31.64 1.75 7.23
C GLU A 259 31.90 2.00 5.74
N ILE A 260 31.01 2.72 5.05
CA ILE A 260 31.07 2.90 3.60
C ILE A 260 31.72 4.24 3.23
N GLU A 261 32.92 4.20 2.66
CA GLU A 261 33.53 5.35 2.00
C GLU A 261 33.14 5.38 0.51
N LEU A 262 32.39 6.41 0.09
CA LEU A 262 32.02 6.59 -1.32
C LEU A 262 33.22 7.07 -2.14
N GLY A 263 33.53 6.31 -3.19
CA GLY A 263 34.52 6.67 -4.21
C GLY A 263 34.20 6.10 -5.61
N GLU A 264 33.54 4.94 -5.66
CA GLU A 264 32.99 4.29 -6.87
C GLU A 264 31.64 3.61 -6.55
N ARG A 265 30.94 3.09 -7.57
CA ARG A 265 29.69 2.33 -7.42
C ARG A 265 29.91 1.14 -6.48
N ILE A 266 29.14 1.07 -5.40
CA ILE A 266 29.21 -0.03 -4.43
C ILE A 266 28.08 -1.02 -4.73
N VAL A 267 28.43 -2.30 -4.80
CA VAL A 267 27.48 -3.40 -4.99
C VAL A 267 27.45 -4.21 -3.71
N ILE A 268 26.28 -4.27 -3.08
CA ILE A 268 26.06 -5.04 -1.86
C ILE A 268 25.15 -6.20 -2.20
N SER A 269 25.70 -7.41 -2.23
CA SER A 269 24.96 -8.63 -2.53
C SER A 269 24.46 -9.32 -1.27
N ASN A 270 23.36 -10.07 -1.42
CA ASN A 270 22.84 -10.98 -0.40
C ASN A 270 23.82 -12.14 -0.13
#